data_AF-A0A354ZDR6-F1
#
_entry.id   AF-A0A354ZDR6-F1
#
_cell.length_a   1.000
_cell.length_b   1.000
_cell.length_c   1.000
_cell.angle_alpha   90.00
_cell.angle_beta   90.00
_cell.angle_gamma   90.00
#
_symmetry.space_group_name_H-M   'P 1'
#
loop_
_entity.id
_entity.type
_entity.pdbx_description
1 polymer ?
#
loop_
_entity_poly.entity_id
_entity_poly.type
_entity_poly.pdbx_seq_one_letter_code
_entity_poly.pdbx_strand_id
1 'polypeptide(L)'
;MPDDMEESPVCSEVGMPDYLGVFTTSMKTYRRFSEHLPVNGHVVDLANGAKKASDVVGETNESDYFGVMIRLMLQRKYFQRGGDHKKPNPLFIRNLVKTAQGSYPDQSDTWQHVLERLDDLKKCEVQVSLPDGTVQAGFFDNVQDVTYGALLHADPDKLERVAQIPESMQTIYVGEYVMARERILVDFSDALQASGVKTLDSHKTERKASVYMGL
;
A
#
# COMPACT_ATOMS: atom_id res chain seq x y z
N MET A 1 -13.86 54.75 -19.84
CA MET A 1 -13.20 54.70 -18.53
C MET A 1 -13.74 53.49 -17.79
N PRO A 2 -12.86 52.72 -17.14
CA PRO A 2 -13.20 51.47 -16.46
C PRO A 2 -13.82 51.77 -15.09
N ASP A 3 -14.71 50.89 -14.63
CA ASP A 3 -15.02 50.75 -13.21
C ASP A 3 -14.61 49.34 -12.82
N ASP A 4 -13.66 49.32 -11.89
CA ASP A 4 -12.96 48.19 -11.36
C ASP A 4 -13.92 47.29 -10.58
N MET A 5 -14.23 46.11 -11.11
CA MET A 5 -14.65 45.00 -10.24
C MET A 5 -13.38 44.40 -9.65
N GLU A 6 -13.03 44.91 -8.47
CA GLU A 6 -12.03 44.35 -7.57
C GLU A 6 -12.15 42.82 -7.55
N GLU A 7 -11.10 42.18 -8.06
CA GLU A 7 -10.80 40.78 -7.79
C GLU A 7 -10.83 40.59 -6.28
N SER A 8 -11.87 39.89 -5.81
CA SER A 8 -11.93 39.47 -4.42
C SER A 8 -10.69 38.63 -4.13
N PRO A 9 -9.93 38.93 -3.06
CA PRO A 9 -8.67 38.27 -2.79
C PRO A 9 -8.95 36.78 -2.60
N VAL A 10 -8.28 35.98 -3.43
CA VAL A 10 -8.09 34.55 -3.27
C VAL A 10 -7.86 34.29 -1.79
N CYS A 11 -8.81 33.61 -1.13
CA CYS A 11 -8.62 33.14 0.23
C CYS A 11 -7.29 32.39 0.27
N SER A 12 -6.32 32.99 0.94
CA SER A 12 -4.98 32.49 1.17
C SER A 12 -5.03 31.01 1.52
N GLU A 13 -4.35 30.20 0.72
CA GLU A 13 -4.14 28.77 0.94
C GLU A 13 -3.64 28.54 2.37
N VAL A 14 -4.50 28.00 3.23
CA VAL A 14 -4.06 27.23 4.38
C VAL A 14 -3.33 26.03 3.79
N GLY A 15 -1.99 26.13 3.74
CA GLY A 15 -1.10 25.26 2.96
C GLY A 15 -1.52 23.80 3.04
N MET A 16 -1.94 23.24 1.90
CA MET A 16 -2.25 21.83 1.80
C MET A 16 -1.01 21.02 2.22
N PRO A 17 -1.19 19.90 2.95
CA PRO A 17 -0.06 19.07 3.34
C PRO A 17 0.71 18.61 2.10
N ASP A 18 2.05 18.70 2.13
CA ASP A 18 2.89 18.03 1.14
C ASP A 18 2.74 16.51 1.31
N TYR A 19 1.83 15.93 0.52
CA TYR A 19 1.50 14.52 0.61
C TYR A 19 2.62 13.60 0.11
N LEU A 20 3.55 14.10 -0.72
CA LEU A 20 4.75 13.35 -1.08
C LEU A 20 5.68 13.25 0.14
N GLY A 21 5.88 14.35 0.87
CA GLY A 21 6.59 14.36 2.14
C GLY A 21 5.94 13.49 3.23
N VAL A 22 4.61 13.53 3.35
CA VAL A 22 3.83 12.66 4.25
C VAL A 22 4.04 11.18 3.87
N PHE A 23 3.89 10.84 2.59
CA PHE A 23 4.10 9.49 2.08
C PHE A 23 5.51 8.97 2.43
N THR A 24 6.56 9.70 2.04
CA THR A 24 7.96 9.32 2.27
C THR A 24 8.25 9.15 3.77
N THR A 25 7.68 10.02 4.62
CA THR A 25 7.80 9.89 6.08
C THR A 25 7.14 8.63 6.60
N SER A 26 5.91 8.34 6.16
CA SER A 26 5.20 7.13 6.56
C SER A 26 5.87 5.85 6.02
N MET A 27 6.56 5.93 4.88
CA MET A 27 7.36 4.83 4.33
C MET A 27 8.62 4.54 5.14
N LYS A 28 9.26 5.54 5.77
CA LYS A 28 10.34 5.27 6.74
C LYS A 28 9.85 4.38 7.89
N THR A 29 8.68 4.69 8.45
CA THR A 29 8.06 3.86 9.49
C THR A 29 7.71 2.48 8.96
N TYR A 30 7.09 2.41 7.77
CA TYR A 30 6.77 1.15 7.12
C TYR A 30 8.00 0.23 7.00
N ARG A 31 9.11 0.73 6.46
CA ARG A 31 10.37 -0.03 6.28
C ARG A 31 10.87 -0.61 7.60
N ARG A 32 10.89 0.20 8.65
CA ARG A 32 11.29 -0.25 10.00
C ARG A 32 10.44 -1.42 10.50
N PHE A 33 9.13 -1.41 10.24
CA PHE A 33 8.26 -2.54 10.56
C PHE A 33 8.55 -3.74 9.65
N SER A 34 8.56 -3.54 8.32
CA SER A 34 8.70 -4.63 7.35
C SER A 34 10.05 -5.36 7.44
N GLU A 35 11.12 -4.69 7.89
CA GLU A 35 12.44 -5.29 8.18
C GLU A 35 12.38 -6.35 9.30
N HIS A 36 11.43 -6.23 10.21
CA HIS A 36 11.28 -7.13 11.36
C HIS A 36 10.12 -8.11 11.21
N LEU A 37 9.33 -7.98 10.14
CA LEU A 37 8.24 -8.91 9.87
C LEU A 37 8.78 -10.13 9.12
N PRO A 38 8.51 -11.35 9.59
CA PRO A 38 8.90 -12.56 8.87
C PRO A 38 8.26 -12.60 7.48
N VAL A 39 8.97 -13.15 6.51
CA VAL A 39 8.41 -13.57 5.22
C VAL A 39 9.37 -14.57 4.59
N ASN A 40 8.86 -15.73 4.20
CA ASN A 40 9.64 -16.73 3.49
C ASN A 40 10.14 -16.17 2.15
N GLY A 41 11.44 -16.34 1.86
CA GLY A 41 12.06 -15.89 0.62
C GLY A 41 11.37 -16.47 -0.63
N HIS A 42 10.81 -17.67 -0.56
CA HIS A 42 10.05 -18.27 -1.66
C HIS A 42 8.77 -17.49 -2.00
N VAL A 43 8.13 -16.83 -1.03
CA VAL A 43 6.97 -15.95 -1.27
C VAL A 43 7.42 -14.68 -1.99
N VAL A 44 8.62 -14.18 -1.67
CA VAL A 44 9.23 -13.05 -2.37
C VAL A 44 9.61 -13.44 -3.81
N ASP A 45 10.20 -14.61 -3.99
CA ASP A 45 10.55 -15.15 -5.32
C ASP A 45 9.31 -15.36 -6.19
N LEU A 46 8.22 -15.84 -5.61
CA LEU A 46 6.91 -15.95 -6.28
C LEU A 46 6.43 -14.59 -6.79
N ALA A 47 6.46 -13.56 -5.93
CA ALA A 47 6.08 -12.19 -6.31
C ALA A 47 6.98 -11.58 -7.39
N ASN A 48 8.22 -12.06 -7.51
CA ASN A 48 9.16 -11.65 -8.55
C ASN A 48 9.02 -12.49 -9.84
N GLY A 49 8.10 -13.46 -9.88
CA GLY A 49 7.95 -14.39 -11.00
C GLY A 49 9.08 -15.42 -11.12
N ALA A 50 9.94 -15.54 -10.10
CA ALA A 50 11.07 -16.47 -10.06
C ALA A 50 10.66 -17.90 -9.63
N LYS A 51 9.50 -18.04 -8.96
CA LYS A 51 8.89 -19.32 -8.59
C LYS A 51 7.42 -19.35 -8.99
N LYS A 52 6.86 -20.56 -9.12
CA LYS A 52 5.42 -20.77 -9.25
C LYS A 52 4.82 -21.08 -7.88
N ALA A 53 3.52 -20.83 -7.71
CA ALA A 53 2.82 -21.12 -6.46
C ALA A 53 3.02 -22.56 -5.98
N SER A 54 3.02 -23.54 -6.90
CA SER A 54 3.30 -24.96 -6.61
C SER A 54 4.63 -25.21 -5.91
N ASP A 55 5.62 -24.35 -6.12
CA ASP A 55 6.98 -24.49 -5.59
C ASP A 55 7.12 -23.89 -4.18
N VAL A 56 6.06 -23.24 -3.68
CA VAL A 56 6.00 -22.55 -2.39
C VAL A 56 5.02 -23.21 -1.43
N VAL A 57 4.06 -24.00 -1.94
CA VAL A 57 3.10 -24.75 -1.13
C VAL A 57 3.83 -25.68 -0.16
N GLY A 58 3.55 -25.53 1.14
CA GLY A 58 4.16 -26.31 2.21
C GLY A 58 5.48 -25.77 2.74
N GLU A 59 6.04 -24.72 2.12
CA GLU A 59 7.29 -24.08 2.56
C GLU A 59 7.04 -22.94 3.56
N THR A 60 5.81 -22.45 3.67
CA THR A 60 5.41 -21.35 4.56
C THR A 60 4.96 -21.85 5.93
N ASN A 61 5.22 -21.07 6.98
CA ASN A 61 4.73 -21.33 8.33
C ASN A 61 3.78 -20.21 8.84
N GLU A 62 3.28 -20.38 10.07
CA GLU A 62 2.38 -19.43 10.73
C GLU A 62 3.00 -18.01 10.89
N SER A 63 4.31 -17.92 11.15
CA SER A 63 4.97 -16.61 11.23
C SER A 63 4.96 -15.91 9.87
N ASP A 64 5.18 -16.62 8.77
CA ASP A 64 5.08 -16.07 7.42
C ASP A 64 3.68 -15.53 7.13
N TYR A 65 2.65 -16.29 7.52
CA TYR A 65 1.26 -15.86 7.42
C TYR A 65 1.04 -14.51 8.11
N PHE A 66 1.38 -14.39 9.39
CA PHE A 66 1.23 -13.11 10.12
C PHE A 66 2.05 -11.99 9.50
N GLY A 67 3.28 -12.28 9.07
CA GLY A 67 4.14 -11.30 8.41
C GLY A 67 3.55 -10.75 7.12
N VAL A 68 2.90 -11.60 6.30
CA VAL A 68 2.17 -11.19 5.09
C VAL A 68 0.93 -10.36 5.46
N MET A 69 0.13 -10.81 6.43
CA MET A 69 -1.11 -10.12 6.82
C MET A 69 -0.85 -8.74 7.43
N ILE A 70 0.18 -8.60 8.28
CA ILE A 70 0.56 -7.32 8.84
C ILE A 70 1.02 -6.36 7.74
N ARG A 71 1.83 -6.82 6.78
CA ARG A 71 2.22 -6.01 5.61
C ARG A 71 0.99 -5.56 4.82
N LEU A 72 0.04 -6.45 4.56
CA LEU A 72 -1.22 -6.11 3.89
C LEU A 72 -1.94 -4.96 4.60
N MET A 73 -2.13 -5.07 5.91
CA MET A 73 -2.78 -4.01 6.70
C MET A 73 -2.01 -2.69 6.64
N LEU A 74 -0.67 -2.74 6.77
CA LEU A 74 0.17 -1.56 6.76
C LEU A 74 0.17 -0.84 5.40
N GLN A 75 0.11 -1.58 4.29
CA GLN A 75 0.10 -1.04 2.94
C GLN A 75 -1.26 -0.44 2.54
N ARG A 76 -2.35 -0.86 3.21
CA ARG A 76 -3.73 -0.51 2.85
C ARG A 76 -3.96 0.99 2.62
N LYS A 77 -3.36 1.84 3.45
CA LYS A 77 -3.46 3.31 3.35
C LYS A 77 -2.97 3.88 2.02
N TYR A 78 -2.18 3.14 1.23
CA TYR A 78 -1.69 3.59 -0.07
C TYR A 78 -2.53 3.08 -1.24
N PHE A 79 -3.33 2.02 -1.04
CA PHE A 79 -4.08 1.36 -2.13
C PHE A 79 -5.59 1.58 -2.06
N GLN A 80 -6.10 2.21 -1.00
CA GLN A 80 -7.51 2.58 -0.88
C GLN A 80 -7.75 4.00 -1.43
N ARG A 81 -8.72 4.18 -2.33
CA ARG A 81 -9.06 5.50 -2.93
C ARG A 81 -9.71 6.49 -1.95
N GLY A 82 -10.21 6.01 -0.81
CA GLY A 82 -11.07 6.74 0.11
C GLY A 82 -12.41 6.00 0.28
N GLY A 83 -13.09 6.20 1.41
CA GLY A 83 -14.44 5.68 1.62
C GLY A 83 -15.49 6.50 0.88
N ASP A 84 -16.75 6.06 0.98
CA ASP A 84 -17.93 6.58 0.28
C ASP A 84 -17.95 8.12 0.17
N HIS A 85 -17.62 8.59 -1.03
CA HIS A 85 -17.85 9.92 -1.63
C HIS A 85 -17.49 11.23 -0.89
N LYS A 86 -17.02 11.25 0.37
CA LYS A 86 -16.86 12.52 1.12
C LYS A 86 -15.43 13.01 1.34
N LYS A 87 -14.40 12.15 1.20
CA LYS A 87 -13.00 12.61 1.23
C LYS A 87 -12.08 11.65 0.48
N PRO A 88 -11.44 12.07 -0.63
CA PRO A 88 -10.45 11.24 -1.31
C PRO A 88 -9.28 10.96 -0.35
N ASN A 89 -8.75 9.74 -0.39
CA ASN A 89 -7.52 9.42 0.34
C ASN A 89 -6.34 10.11 -0.37
N PRO A 90 -5.69 11.11 0.26
CA PRO A 90 -4.59 11.81 -0.38
C PRO A 90 -3.34 10.94 -0.53
N LEU A 91 -3.22 9.85 0.25
CA LEU A 91 -2.11 8.90 0.15
C LEU A 91 -2.36 7.78 -0.86
N PHE A 92 -3.44 7.84 -1.64
CA PHE A 92 -3.67 6.88 -2.70
C PHE A 92 -2.54 6.94 -3.73
N ILE A 93 -1.81 5.83 -3.90
CA ILE A 93 -0.53 5.77 -4.60
C ILE A 93 -0.59 6.32 -6.02
N ARG A 94 -1.67 6.06 -6.77
CA ARG A 94 -1.79 6.62 -8.13
C ARG A 94 -1.93 8.14 -8.14
N ASN A 95 -2.57 8.72 -7.13
CA ASN A 95 -2.65 10.17 -7.01
C ASN A 95 -1.28 10.74 -6.65
N LEU A 96 -0.54 10.10 -5.73
CA LEU A 96 0.82 10.49 -5.38
C LEU A 96 1.76 10.45 -6.59
N VAL A 97 1.71 9.39 -7.41
CA VAL A 97 2.53 9.28 -8.62
C VAL A 97 2.19 10.38 -9.63
N LYS A 98 0.91 10.71 -9.81
CA LYS A 98 0.49 11.84 -10.66
C LYS A 98 0.97 13.19 -10.12
N THR A 99 0.93 13.39 -8.80
CA THR A 99 1.52 14.57 -8.17
C THR A 99 3.03 14.63 -8.43
N ALA A 100 3.73 13.51 -8.28
CA ALA A 100 5.16 13.43 -8.57
C ALA A 100 5.50 13.74 -10.04
N GLN A 101 4.67 13.28 -11.00
CA GLN A 101 4.83 13.63 -12.42
C GLN A 101 4.75 15.15 -12.67
N GLY A 102 3.83 15.84 -11.99
CA GLY A 102 3.69 17.30 -12.11
C GLY A 102 4.83 18.06 -11.42
N SER A 103 5.30 17.57 -10.27
CA SER A 103 6.33 18.24 -9.45
C SER A 103 7.76 17.94 -9.88
N TYR A 104 8.01 16.78 -10.51
CA TYR A 104 9.33 16.28 -10.89
C TYR A 104 9.32 15.73 -12.33
N PRO A 105 9.12 16.61 -13.35
CA PRO A 105 8.96 16.19 -14.74
C PRO A 105 10.19 15.50 -15.32
N ASP A 106 11.39 15.82 -14.83
CA ASP A 106 12.66 15.21 -15.28
C ASP A 106 12.73 13.70 -15.02
N GLN A 107 11.85 13.17 -14.15
CA GLN A 107 11.77 11.75 -13.81
C GLN A 107 10.53 11.07 -14.43
N SER A 108 9.94 11.65 -15.48
CA SER A 108 8.70 11.17 -16.12
C SER A 108 8.70 9.67 -16.43
N ASP A 109 9.79 9.12 -16.96
CA ASP A 109 9.91 7.70 -17.30
C ASP A 109 9.79 6.80 -16.07
N THR A 110 10.36 7.24 -14.93
CA THR A 110 10.29 6.51 -13.66
C THR A 110 8.86 6.49 -13.13
N TRP A 111 8.15 7.61 -13.20
CA TRP A 111 6.76 7.68 -12.76
C TRP A 111 5.82 6.89 -13.66
N GLN A 112 6.06 6.92 -14.96
CA GLN A 112 5.31 6.14 -15.93
C GLN A 112 5.50 4.64 -15.68
N HIS A 113 6.74 4.20 -15.44
CA HIS A 113 7.03 2.82 -15.07
C HIS A 113 6.33 2.36 -13.77
N VAL A 114 6.24 3.24 -12.76
CA VAL A 114 5.47 2.96 -11.53
C VAL A 114 3.97 2.80 -11.84
N LEU A 115 3.39 3.64 -12.70
CA LEU A 115 1.98 3.53 -13.10
C LEU A 115 1.69 2.22 -13.85
N GLU A 116 2.58 1.82 -14.75
CA GLU A 116 2.48 0.56 -15.50
C GLU A 116 2.46 -0.64 -14.56
N ARG A 117 3.40 -0.70 -13.60
CA ARG A 117 3.42 -1.76 -12.58
C ARG A 117 2.15 -1.79 -11.73
N LEU A 118 1.58 -0.62 -11.42
CA LEU A 118 0.29 -0.53 -10.71
C LEU A 118 -0.88 -1.01 -11.55
N ASP A 119 -0.81 -0.91 -12.88
CA ASP A 119 -1.81 -1.46 -13.80
C ASP A 119 -1.65 -2.97 -13.97
N ASP A 120 -0.42 -3.48 -14.03
CA ASP A 120 -0.16 -4.91 -14.13
C ASP A 120 -0.61 -5.65 -12.87
N LEU A 121 -0.43 -5.06 -11.68
CA LEU A 121 -1.00 -5.59 -10.43
C LEU A 121 -2.51 -5.85 -10.47
N LYS A 122 -3.26 -5.11 -11.30
CA LYS A 122 -4.72 -5.32 -11.42
C LYS A 122 -5.07 -6.43 -12.40
N LYS A 123 -4.18 -6.71 -13.37
CA LYS A 123 -4.40 -7.71 -14.43
C LYS A 123 -4.06 -9.11 -13.97
N CYS A 124 -3.31 -9.25 -12.88
CA CYS A 124 -2.97 -10.56 -12.36
C CYS A 124 -4.23 -11.26 -11.80
N GLU A 125 -4.62 -12.35 -12.44
CA GLU A 125 -5.66 -13.25 -11.95
C GLU A 125 -5.00 -14.43 -11.24
N VAL A 126 -5.10 -14.50 -9.91
CA VAL A 126 -4.90 -15.77 -9.20
C VAL A 126 -6.26 -16.41 -8.98
N GLN A 127 -6.36 -17.65 -9.44
CA GLN A 127 -7.52 -18.50 -9.24
C GLN A 127 -7.22 -19.46 -8.09
N VAL A 128 -8.05 -19.41 -7.05
CA VAL A 128 -8.00 -20.33 -5.91
C VAL A 128 -9.20 -21.28 -6.06
N SER A 129 -8.94 -22.57 -6.23
CA SER A 129 -10.00 -23.58 -6.22
C SER A 129 -10.24 -24.03 -4.78
N LEU A 130 -11.47 -23.87 -4.31
CA LEU A 130 -11.94 -24.26 -2.99
C LEU A 130 -12.31 -25.75 -2.96
N PRO A 131 -12.33 -26.40 -1.78
CA PRO A 131 -12.71 -27.81 -1.64
C PRO A 131 -14.13 -28.14 -2.11
N ASP A 132 -15.03 -27.16 -2.14
CA ASP A 132 -16.41 -27.29 -2.62
C ASP A 132 -16.53 -27.20 -4.16
N GLY A 133 -15.40 -27.03 -4.86
CA GLY A 133 -15.32 -26.89 -6.32
C GLY A 133 -15.51 -25.45 -6.81
N THR A 134 -15.73 -24.48 -5.92
CA THR A 134 -15.82 -23.07 -6.26
C THR A 134 -14.44 -22.52 -6.64
N VAL A 135 -14.34 -21.74 -7.71
CA VAL A 135 -13.10 -21.04 -8.07
C VAL A 135 -13.24 -19.57 -7.73
N GLN A 136 -12.43 -19.09 -6.80
CA GLN A 136 -12.31 -17.68 -6.49
C GLN A 136 -11.22 -17.05 -7.36
N ALA A 137 -11.60 -16.11 -8.23
CA ALA A 137 -10.70 -15.47 -9.18
C ALA A 137 -10.34 -14.04 -8.76
N GLY A 138 -9.05 -13.70 -8.87
CA GLY A 138 -8.55 -12.34 -8.78
C GLY A 138 -7.87 -12.00 -7.44
N PHE A 139 -6.64 -11.49 -7.51
CA PHE A 139 -5.90 -11.05 -6.33
C PHE A 139 -6.63 -10.01 -5.50
N PHE A 140 -7.34 -9.09 -6.16
CA PHE A 140 -7.99 -7.97 -5.50
C PHE A 140 -9.13 -8.43 -4.60
N ASP A 141 -10.00 -9.31 -5.09
CA ASP A 141 -11.17 -9.79 -4.34
C ASP A 141 -10.72 -10.72 -3.21
N ASN A 142 -9.76 -11.60 -3.46
CA ASN A 142 -9.15 -12.46 -2.44
C ASN A 142 -8.53 -11.64 -1.29
N VAL A 143 -7.81 -10.56 -1.63
CA VAL A 143 -7.19 -9.68 -0.65
C VAL A 143 -8.22 -8.82 0.08
N GLN A 144 -9.31 -8.43 -0.59
CA GLN A 144 -10.43 -7.75 0.07
C GLN A 144 -11.12 -8.65 1.08
N ASP A 145 -11.34 -9.92 0.74
CA ASP A 145 -11.98 -10.87 1.63
C ASP A 145 -11.16 -11.09 2.90
N VAL A 146 -9.85 -11.28 2.76
CA VAL A 146 -8.95 -11.36 3.92
C VAL A 146 -8.93 -10.03 4.71
N THR A 147 -8.83 -8.89 4.02
CA THR A 147 -8.76 -7.58 4.69
C THR A 147 -10.03 -7.25 5.47
N TYR A 148 -11.21 -7.44 4.87
CA TYR A 148 -12.47 -6.99 5.45
C TYR A 148 -13.19 -8.09 6.23
N GLY A 149 -13.04 -9.35 5.81
CA GLY A 149 -13.54 -10.52 6.54
C GLY A 149 -12.70 -10.80 7.78
N ALA A 150 -11.40 -11.09 7.63
CA ALA A 150 -10.59 -11.55 8.74
C ALA A 150 -9.92 -10.44 9.57
N LEU A 151 -9.47 -9.34 8.94
CA LEU A 151 -8.56 -8.39 9.59
C LEU A 151 -9.22 -7.12 10.17
N LEU A 152 -10.24 -6.55 9.50
CA LEU A 152 -10.77 -5.22 9.85
C LEU A 152 -12.22 -5.16 10.29
N HIS A 153 -13.15 -5.78 9.55
CA HIS A 153 -14.59 -5.51 9.71
C HIS A 153 -15.42 -6.72 10.12
N ALA A 154 -14.84 -7.92 10.13
CA ALA A 154 -15.58 -9.15 10.40
C ALA A 154 -16.80 -9.32 9.49
N ASP A 155 -16.67 -8.94 8.21
CA ASP A 155 -17.71 -9.15 7.22
C ASP A 155 -17.99 -10.66 7.09
N PRO A 156 -19.21 -11.13 7.42
CA PRO A 156 -19.49 -12.55 7.59
C PRO A 156 -19.35 -13.34 6.29
N ASP A 157 -19.83 -12.80 5.16
CA ASP A 157 -19.77 -13.47 3.87
C ASP A 157 -18.31 -13.62 3.39
N LYS A 158 -17.50 -12.59 3.65
CA LYS A 158 -16.07 -12.60 3.34
C LYS A 158 -15.30 -13.54 4.25
N LEU A 159 -15.62 -13.53 5.55
CA LEU A 159 -14.98 -14.37 6.54
C LEU A 159 -15.27 -15.85 6.28
N GLU A 160 -16.49 -16.21 5.89
CA GLU A 160 -16.85 -17.58 5.52
C GLU A 160 -16.02 -18.09 4.34
N ARG A 161 -15.83 -17.27 3.29
CA ARG A 161 -14.95 -17.62 2.16
C ARG A 161 -13.50 -17.80 2.58
N VAL A 162 -12.97 -16.89 3.39
CA VAL A 162 -11.58 -16.99 3.91
C VAL A 162 -11.40 -18.25 4.76
N ALA A 163 -12.36 -18.59 5.61
CA ALA A 163 -12.30 -19.75 6.51
C ALA A 163 -12.24 -21.09 5.77
N GLN A 164 -12.66 -21.14 4.50
CA GLN A 164 -12.58 -22.35 3.67
C GLN A 164 -11.20 -22.57 3.05
N ILE A 165 -10.30 -21.58 3.10
CA ILE A 165 -8.98 -21.65 2.47
C ILE A 165 -7.91 -21.94 3.54
N PRO A 166 -7.05 -22.97 3.38
CA PRO A 166 -5.94 -23.21 4.30
C PRO A 166 -4.98 -22.02 4.40
N GLU A 167 -4.50 -21.69 5.60
CA GLU A 167 -3.61 -20.55 5.85
C GLU A 167 -2.34 -20.56 4.99
N SER A 168 -1.80 -21.74 4.68
CA SER A 168 -0.64 -21.88 3.79
C SER A 168 -0.96 -21.39 2.37
N MET A 169 -2.16 -21.68 1.86
CA MET A 169 -2.63 -21.14 0.58
C MET A 169 -2.90 -19.64 0.68
N GLN A 170 -3.49 -19.18 1.80
CA GLN A 170 -3.68 -17.75 2.06
C GLN A 170 -2.37 -16.97 2.02
N THR A 171 -1.33 -17.51 2.65
CA THR A 171 0.01 -16.91 2.67
C THR A 171 0.56 -16.76 1.25
N ILE A 172 0.30 -17.72 0.36
CA ILE A 172 0.79 -17.71 -1.01
C ILE A 172 0.04 -16.69 -1.87
N TYR A 173 -1.28 -16.80 -1.98
CA TYR A 173 -2.03 -15.90 -2.88
C TYR A 173 -2.11 -14.46 -2.34
N VAL A 174 -2.13 -14.25 -1.03
CA VAL A 174 -2.03 -12.89 -0.48
C VAL A 174 -0.59 -12.40 -0.56
N GLY A 175 0.38 -13.27 -0.25
CA GLY A 175 1.80 -12.94 -0.19
C GLY A 175 2.34 -12.42 -1.51
N GLU A 176 2.05 -13.10 -2.62
CA GLU A 176 2.48 -12.69 -3.96
C GLU A 176 2.07 -11.23 -4.24
N TYR A 177 0.81 -10.92 -4.00
CA TYR A 177 0.27 -9.59 -4.23
C TYR A 177 0.82 -8.52 -3.27
N VAL A 178 0.95 -8.85 -1.98
CA VAL A 178 1.45 -7.95 -0.95
C VAL A 178 2.93 -7.63 -1.16
N MET A 179 3.74 -8.61 -1.57
CA MET A 179 5.16 -8.40 -1.89
C MET A 179 5.32 -7.55 -3.16
N ALA A 180 4.53 -7.82 -4.19
CA ALA A 180 4.56 -7.01 -5.42
C ALA A 180 4.14 -5.55 -5.15
N ARG A 181 3.13 -5.33 -4.30
CA ARG A 181 2.75 -4.00 -3.80
C ARG A 181 3.87 -3.33 -3.00
N GLU A 182 4.48 -4.07 -2.07
CA GLU A 182 5.59 -3.56 -1.24
C GLU A 182 6.70 -3.00 -2.11
N ARG A 183 7.11 -3.78 -3.12
CA ARG A 183 8.18 -3.38 -4.05
C ARG A 183 7.86 -2.08 -4.77
N ILE A 184 6.62 -1.89 -5.24
CA ILE A 184 6.22 -0.62 -5.87
C ILE A 184 6.30 0.55 -4.89
N LEU A 185 5.84 0.38 -3.65
CA LEU A 185 5.90 1.44 -2.64
C LEU A 185 7.34 1.82 -2.27
N VAL A 186 8.20 0.82 -2.12
CA VAL A 186 9.63 0.95 -1.84
C VAL A 186 10.32 1.70 -2.98
N ASP A 187 10.18 1.23 -4.21
CA ASP A 187 10.82 1.83 -5.38
C ASP A 187 10.34 3.27 -5.60
N PHE A 188 9.03 3.52 -5.44
CA PHE A 188 8.48 4.87 -5.54
C PHE A 188 9.01 5.79 -4.43
N SER A 189 9.08 5.31 -3.18
CA SER A 189 9.67 6.07 -2.06
C SER A 189 11.14 6.42 -2.31
N ASP A 190 11.91 5.50 -2.89
CA ASP A 190 13.34 5.72 -3.16
C ASP A 190 13.53 6.72 -4.31
N ALA A 191 12.72 6.63 -5.35
CA ALA A 191 12.71 7.61 -6.45
C ALA A 191 12.33 9.03 -5.98
N LEU A 192 11.35 9.16 -5.06
CA LEU A 192 11.00 10.45 -4.47
C LEU A 192 12.16 11.05 -3.67
N GLN A 193 12.83 10.22 -2.85
CA GLN A 193 13.99 10.67 -2.07
C GLN A 193 15.16 11.09 -2.97
N ALA A 194 15.44 10.32 -4.03
CA ALA A 194 16.45 10.66 -5.03
C ALA A 194 16.12 11.98 -5.76
N SER A 195 14.83 12.30 -5.93
CA SER A 195 14.33 13.55 -6.50
C SER A 195 14.33 14.72 -5.51
N GLY A 196 14.81 14.51 -4.28
CA GLY A 196 14.94 15.57 -3.26
C GLY A 196 13.67 15.81 -2.42
N VAL A 197 12.66 14.94 -2.49
CA VAL A 197 11.48 15.01 -1.61
C VAL A 197 11.92 14.84 -0.17
N LYS A 198 11.65 15.86 0.64
CA LYS A 198 12.00 15.85 2.06
C LYS A 198 10.91 15.16 2.87
N THR A 199 11.34 14.58 3.98
CA THR A 199 10.44 13.97 4.97
C THR A 199 10.04 14.99 6.02
N LEU A 200 8.88 14.82 6.66
CA LEU A 200 8.35 15.77 7.65
C LEU A 200 9.28 15.94 8.87
N ASP A 201 10.09 14.94 9.18
CA ASP A 201 11.08 14.98 10.25
C ASP A 201 12.34 15.79 9.90
N SER A 202 12.58 16.12 8.63
CA SER A 202 13.71 16.97 8.21
C SER A 202 13.60 18.44 8.67
N HIS A 203 12.43 18.83 9.20
CA HIS A 203 12.18 20.14 9.83
C HIS A 203 12.25 20.12 11.37
N LYS A 204 12.69 19.01 11.99
CA LYS A 204 12.75 18.90 13.46
C LYS A 204 13.98 19.60 14.04
N THR A 205 13.82 20.86 14.45
CA THR A 205 14.50 21.40 15.64
C THR A 205 14.18 20.49 16.83
N GLU A 206 15.13 20.21 17.73
CA GLU A 206 14.96 19.33 18.90
C GLU A 206 13.68 19.63 19.68
N ARG A 207 12.60 18.89 19.42
CA ARG A 207 11.36 18.99 20.19
C ARG A 207 11.47 18.06 21.39
N LYS A 208 11.59 18.62 22.59
CA LYS A 208 11.48 17.86 23.84
C LYS A 208 10.00 17.52 24.07
N ALA A 209 9.68 16.24 24.10
CA ALA A 209 8.39 15.74 24.56
C ALA A 209 8.56 15.16 25.97
N SER A 210 7.65 15.48 26.88
CA SER A 210 7.57 14.88 28.21
C SER A 210 6.33 13.99 28.30
N VAL A 211 6.48 12.83 28.94
CA VAL A 211 5.38 11.93 29.28
C VAL A 211 5.07 12.13 30.76
N TYR A 212 3.82 12.44 31.09
CA TYR A 212 3.34 12.49 32.46
C TYR A 212 2.48 11.25 32.70
N MET A 213 2.84 10.45 33.71
CA MET A 213 1.96 9.39 34.21
C MET A 213 1.20 9.95 35.40
N GLY A 214 -0.11 10.13 35.25
CA GLY A 214 -1.00 10.37 36.39
C GLY A 214 -1.11 9.07 37.18
N LEU A 215 -0.70 9.12 38.45
CA LEU A 215 -0.99 8.07 39.43
C LEU A 215 -2.44 8.18 39.90
#